data_AF-A0A375ITL1-F1
#
_entry.id   AF-A0A375ITL1-F1
#
_cell.length_a   1.000
_cell.length_b   1.000
_cell.length_c   1.000
_cell.angle_alpha   90.00
_cell.angle_beta   90.00
_cell.angle_gamma   90.00
#
_symmetry.space_group_name_H-M   'P 1'
#
loop_
_entity.id
_entity.type
_entity.pdbx_description
1 polymer ?
#
loop_
_entity_poly.entity_id
_entity_poly.type
_entity_poly.pdbx_seq_one_letter_code
_entity_poly.pdbx_strand_id
1 'polypeptide(L)'
;MNITHLTSRVMLATLNISVWRARRFDTRATQEVEAKHEAKDIGRFNKRLLTDGATSYKEVCAIGNRARALFDSHSLDYDQLGVRLLPTAVYMDVAEKLRALRDQFDAATAQFLADYPRLKDEARVALNGLFDEADYPTEAELRRKFGVRFSVLPFPDASQFGIDLPPDVLHGIREEMDAKVLGAVKTANNDLVSRLYEAVQHFANRLYGEGNVRLDVADKVRELSALLPRLNFSDDPVLTEILAKTQEQLACYTGAQLEDDPLLRLNVAERAMEIEAQMAAFMGGPPPTLTREGDMPMLQLLAA
;
A
#
# COMPACT_ATOMS: atom_id res chain seq x y z
N MET A 1 8.27 26.97 -10.91
CA MET A 1 8.62 25.54 -10.83
C MET A 1 9.07 25.08 -12.21
N ASN A 2 10.30 24.58 -12.38
CA ASN A 2 10.81 24.17 -13.70
C ASN A 2 10.39 22.71 -13.96
N ILE A 3 9.33 22.52 -14.77
CA ILE A 3 8.70 21.20 -15.03
C ILE A 3 9.73 20.19 -15.56
N THR A 4 10.63 20.62 -16.43
CA THR A 4 11.72 19.79 -16.98
C THR A 4 12.67 19.20 -15.93
N HIS A 5 12.90 19.92 -14.83
CA HIS A 5 13.75 19.41 -13.74
C HIS A 5 13.00 18.36 -12.91
N LEU A 6 11.68 18.50 -12.78
CA LEU A 6 10.84 17.57 -12.05
C LEU A 6 10.72 16.21 -12.75
N THR A 7 10.46 16.21 -14.06
CA THR A 7 10.27 14.98 -14.84
C THR A 7 11.51 14.08 -14.84
N SER A 8 12.70 14.66 -14.67
CA SER A 8 13.97 13.90 -14.55
C SER A 8 14.16 13.16 -13.22
N ARG A 9 13.37 13.48 -12.20
CA ARG A 9 13.55 12.97 -10.82
C ARG A 9 12.53 11.94 -10.40
N VAL A 10 11.57 11.63 -11.27
CA VAL A 10 10.48 10.68 -11.00
C VAL A 10 10.24 9.81 -12.23
N MET A 11 9.82 8.57 -11.99
CA MET A 11 9.42 7.62 -13.02
C MET A 11 8.00 7.15 -12.78
N LEU A 12 7.31 6.68 -13.82
CA LEU A 12 6.13 5.87 -13.65
C LEU A 12 6.56 4.43 -13.35
N ALA A 13 5.94 3.80 -12.37
CA ALA A 13 6.28 2.45 -11.95
C ALA A 13 5.04 1.59 -11.74
N THR A 14 5.16 0.30 -12.02
CA THR A 14 4.12 -0.70 -11.77
C THR A 14 4.70 -1.94 -11.12
N LEU A 15 3.96 -2.52 -10.17
CA LEU A 15 4.24 -3.83 -9.61
C LEU A 15 3.04 -4.75 -9.79
N ASN A 16 3.17 -5.66 -10.76
CA ASN A 16 2.19 -6.70 -11.02
C ASN A 16 2.58 -7.96 -10.25
N ILE A 17 1.69 -8.43 -9.36
CA ILE A 17 1.87 -9.69 -8.64
C ILE A 17 0.65 -10.55 -8.93
N SER A 18 0.89 -11.69 -9.54
CA SER A 18 -0.12 -12.70 -9.85
C SER A 18 0.05 -13.88 -8.91
N VAL A 19 -1.06 -14.30 -8.29
CA VAL A 19 -1.15 -15.46 -7.40
C VAL A 19 -2.48 -16.14 -7.71
N TRP A 20 -2.49 -17.47 -7.88
CA TRP A 20 -3.74 -18.21 -8.02
C TRP A 20 -4.59 -18.05 -6.77
N ARG A 21 -5.85 -17.64 -6.92
CA ARG A 21 -6.79 -17.57 -5.79
C ARG A 21 -7.37 -18.96 -5.55
N ALA A 22 -6.92 -19.63 -4.48
CA ALA A 22 -7.40 -20.96 -4.06
C ALA A 22 -8.83 -20.93 -3.45
N ARG A 23 -9.78 -20.30 -4.15
CA ARG A 23 -11.20 -20.22 -3.79
C ARG A 23 -12.06 -20.34 -5.04
N ARG A 24 -13.21 -21.00 -4.90
CA ARG A 24 -14.21 -21.13 -5.97
C ARG A 24 -15.61 -20.85 -5.43
N PHE A 25 -16.39 -20.13 -6.22
CA PHE A 25 -17.84 -20.04 -5.99
C PHE A 25 -18.48 -21.40 -6.33
N ASP A 26 -19.19 -21.98 -5.37
CA ASP A 26 -19.87 -23.25 -5.54
C ASP A 26 -21.38 -23.01 -5.70
N THR A 27 -21.86 -23.11 -6.94
CA THR A 27 -23.26 -22.87 -7.28
C THR A 27 -24.18 -23.90 -6.65
N ARG A 28 -23.75 -25.17 -6.56
CA ARG A 28 -24.57 -26.25 -5.99
C ARG A 28 -24.75 -26.06 -4.49
N ALA A 29 -23.67 -25.82 -3.76
CA ALA A 29 -23.75 -25.57 -2.32
C ALA A 29 -24.56 -24.30 -2.01
N THR A 30 -24.48 -23.28 -2.87
CA THR A 30 -25.31 -22.06 -2.74
C THR A 30 -26.78 -22.39 -2.90
N GLN A 31 -27.15 -23.14 -3.94
CA GLN A 31 -28.54 -23.57 -4.19
C GLN A 31 -29.10 -24.46 -3.07
N GLU A 32 -28.28 -25.35 -2.51
CA GLU A 32 -28.67 -26.20 -1.37
C GLU A 32 -29.02 -25.34 -0.14
N VAL A 33 -28.24 -24.30 0.14
CA VAL A 33 -28.49 -23.36 1.25
C VAL A 33 -29.72 -22.48 0.98
N GLU A 34 -29.84 -21.94 -0.23
CA GLU A 34 -30.98 -21.11 -0.63
C GLU A 34 -32.29 -21.88 -0.55
N ALA A 35 -32.33 -23.11 -1.07
CA ALA A 35 -33.50 -23.98 -0.99
C ALA A 35 -33.88 -24.30 0.46
N LYS A 36 -32.88 -24.52 1.33
CA LYS A 36 -33.12 -24.80 2.76
C LYS A 36 -33.75 -23.62 3.50
N HIS A 37 -33.51 -22.39 3.05
CA HIS A 37 -33.97 -21.17 3.70
C HIS A 37 -35.09 -20.44 2.94
N GLU A 38 -35.63 -21.07 1.88
CA GLU A 38 -36.65 -20.47 1.01
C GLU A 38 -36.26 -19.07 0.50
N ALA A 39 -34.96 -18.87 0.29
CA ALA A 39 -34.39 -17.61 -0.14
C ALA A 39 -33.84 -17.72 -1.57
N LYS A 40 -33.61 -16.58 -2.22
CA LYS A 40 -33.09 -16.54 -3.58
C LYS A 40 -32.23 -15.30 -3.81
N ASP A 41 -31.06 -15.49 -4.41
CA ASP A 41 -30.13 -14.44 -4.81
C ASP A 41 -29.63 -13.56 -3.64
N ILE A 42 -29.67 -14.08 -2.41
CA ILE A 42 -29.26 -13.35 -1.20
C ILE A 42 -27.83 -13.69 -0.74
N GLY A 43 -27.19 -14.72 -1.31
CA GLY A 43 -25.92 -15.21 -0.81
C GLY A 43 -25.11 -16.03 -1.81
N ARG A 44 -23.85 -16.29 -1.46
CA ARG A 44 -22.96 -17.16 -2.23
C ARG A 44 -22.01 -17.95 -1.34
N PHE A 45 -21.89 -19.25 -1.61
CA PHE A 45 -20.90 -20.11 -0.96
C PHE A 45 -19.58 -20.10 -1.74
N ASN A 46 -18.50 -19.64 -1.10
CA ASN A 46 -17.15 -19.66 -1.67
C ASN A 46 -16.30 -20.69 -0.94
N LYS A 47 -16.11 -21.87 -1.54
CA LYS A 47 -15.26 -22.91 -0.95
C LYS A 47 -13.79 -22.57 -1.11
N ARG A 48 -13.00 -22.92 -0.10
CA ARG A 48 -11.53 -22.89 -0.18
C ARG A 48 -11.07 -24.17 -0.90
N LEU A 49 -10.18 -24.03 -1.86
CA LEU A 49 -9.63 -25.15 -2.63
C LEU A 49 -8.39 -25.76 -1.97
N LEU A 50 -7.93 -25.19 -0.87
CA LEU A 50 -6.83 -25.70 -0.06
C LEU A 50 -7.24 -25.65 1.41
N THR A 51 -6.73 -26.59 2.20
CA THR A 51 -6.91 -26.62 3.66
C THR A 51 -6.11 -25.49 4.32
N ASP A 52 -6.40 -25.22 5.60
CA ASP A 52 -5.62 -24.22 6.35
C ASP A 52 -4.15 -24.65 6.56
N GLY A 53 -3.85 -25.94 6.47
CA GLY A 53 -2.51 -26.49 6.56
C GLY A 53 -1.61 -26.26 5.34
N ALA A 54 -2.11 -25.61 4.27
CA ALA A 54 -1.34 -25.33 3.06
C ALA A 54 -0.28 -24.22 3.25
N THR A 55 0.74 -24.50 4.07
CA THR A 55 1.79 -23.56 4.46
C THR A 55 2.62 -23.07 3.27
N SER A 56 2.96 -23.93 2.32
CA SER A 56 3.71 -23.52 1.12
C SER A 56 2.93 -22.52 0.26
N TYR A 57 1.62 -22.69 0.10
CA TYR A 57 0.77 -21.68 -0.57
C TYR A 57 0.71 -20.36 0.21
N LYS A 58 0.56 -20.44 1.54
CA LYS A 58 0.52 -19.25 2.42
C LYS A 58 1.82 -18.45 2.32
N GLU A 59 2.97 -19.12 2.22
CA GLU A 59 4.28 -18.47 2.07
C GLU A 59 4.38 -17.67 0.76
N VAL A 60 3.95 -18.24 -0.37
CA VAL A 60 3.93 -17.51 -1.66
C VAL A 60 3.09 -16.24 -1.56
N CYS A 61 1.92 -16.35 -0.93
CA CYS A 61 1.03 -15.20 -0.70
C CYS A 61 1.69 -14.15 0.20
N ALA A 62 2.37 -14.58 1.26
CA ALA A 62 3.06 -13.69 2.19
C ALA A 62 4.20 -12.92 1.52
N ILE A 63 5.02 -13.57 0.68
CA ILE A 63 6.07 -12.90 -0.10
C ILE A 63 5.46 -11.89 -1.07
N GLY A 64 4.40 -12.26 -1.78
CA GLY A 64 3.68 -11.34 -2.67
C GLY A 64 3.16 -10.09 -1.94
N ASN A 65 2.58 -10.27 -0.74
CA ASN A 65 2.12 -9.16 0.09
C ASN A 65 3.28 -8.27 0.57
N ARG A 66 4.42 -8.86 0.95
CA ARG A 66 5.63 -8.11 1.32
C ARG A 66 6.16 -7.26 0.16
N ALA A 67 6.19 -7.82 -1.05
CA ALA A 67 6.59 -7.08 -2.25
C ALA A 67 5.65 -5.91 -2.56
N ARG A 68 4.33 -6.09 -2.40
CA ARG A 68 3.36 -5.00 -2.55
C ARG A 68 3.56 -3.91 -1.50
N ALA A 69 3.67 -4.29 -0.22
CA ALA A 69 3.87 -3.33 0.87
C ALA A 69 5.17 -2.53 0.69
N LEU A 70 6.26 -3.17 0.24
CA LEU A 70 7.50 -2.49 -0.10
C LEU A 70 7.31 -1.46 -1.22
N PHE A 71 6.64 -1.85 -2.31
CA PHE A 71 6.42 -0.95 -3.44
C PHE A 71 5.53 0.23 -3.06
N ASP A 72 4.40 -0.01 -2.39
CA ASP A 72 3.44 1.03 -2.01
C ASP A 72 4.07 2.02 -1.01
N SER A 73 4.88 1.52 -0.07
CA SER A 73 5.59 2.40 0.90
C SER A 73 6.64 3.30 0.26
N HIS A 74 7.27 2.88 -0.85
CA HIS A 74 8.35 3.61 -1.51
C HIS A 74 7.92 4.29 -2.83
N SER A 75 6.62 4.35 -3.11
CA SER A 75 6.08 5.03 -4.29
C SER A 75 4.87 5.87 -3.93
N LEU A 76 4.61 6.89 -4.74
CA LEU A 76 3.57 7.87 -4.51
C LEU A 76 2.39 7.64 -5.42
N ASP A 77 1.22 8.03 -4.94
CA ASP A 77 -0.02 7.93 -5.69
C ASP A 77 0.04 8.71 -7.00
N TYR A 78 -0.53 8.08 -8.03
CA TYR A 78 -0.79 8.68 -9.32
C TYR A 78 -2.20 8.26 -9.73
N ASP A 79 -3.07 9.24 -9.94
CA ASP A 79 -4.50 9.05 -10.18
C ASP A 79 -4.82 8.51 -11.59
N GLN A 80 -3.79 8.19 -12.37
CA GLN A 80 -3.88 7.87 -13.77
C GLN A 80 -3.21 6.53 -14.08
N LEU A 81 -3.77 5.82 -15.07
CA LEU A 81 -3.14 4.67 -15.75
C LEU A 81 -2.80 3.45 -14.87
N GLY A 82 -3.25 3.40 -13.60
CA GLY A 82 -2.98 2.28 -12.70
C GLY A 82 -1.50 2.09 -12.37
N VAL A 83 -0.71 3.16 -12.47
CA VAL A 83 0.72 3.18 -12.16
C VAL A 83 0.97 4.08 -10.94
N ARG A 84 2.20 4.09 -10.40
CA ARG A 84 2.61 4.93 -9.27
C ARG A 84 3.81 5.78 -9.65
N LEU A 85 4.03 6.87 -8.94
CA LEU A 85 5.24 7.69 -9.08
C LEU A 85 6.37 7.09 -8.24
N LEU A 86 7.52 6.88 -8.85
CA LEU A 86 8.71 6.36 -8.20
C LEU A 86 9.85 7.36 -8.31
N PRO A 87 10.18 8.07 -7.23
CA PRO A 87 11.33 8.97 -7.19
C PRO A 87 12.64 8.24 -7.46
N THR A 88 13.51 8.86 -8.26
CA THR A 88 14.82 8.30 -8.64
C THR A 88 15.71 8.02 -7.43
N ALA A 89 15.59 8.83 -6.36
CA ALA A 89 16.33 8.69 -5.11
C ALA A 89 16.07 7.39 -4.34
N VAL A 90 14.94 6.71 -4.59
CA VAL A 90 14.61 5.42 -3.97
C VAL A 90 14.67 4.25 -4.94
N TYR A 91 14.80 4.51 -6.25
CA TYR A 91 14.70 3.48 -7.29
C TYR A 91 15.66 2.30 -7.08
N MET A 92 16.95 2.57 -6.86
CA MET A 92 17.96 1.52 -6.76
C MET A 92 17.68 0.56 -5.59
N ASP A 93 17.31 1.12 -4.44
CA ASP A 93 16.97 0.38 -3.22
C ASP A 93 15.71 -0.48 -3.43
N VAL A 94 14.65 0.12 -3.98
CA VAL A 94 13.40 -0.59 -4.29
C VAL A 94 13.62 -1.71 -5.32
N ALA A 95 14.36 -1.43 -6.39
CA ALA A 95 14.62 -2.39 -7.44
C ALA A 95 15.47 -3.58 -6.95
N GLU A 96 16.41 -3.35 -6.04
CA GLU A 96 17.19 -4.41 -5.40
C GLU A 96 16.32 -5.28 -4.48
N LYS A 97 15.59 -4.66 -3.56
CA LYS A 97 14.70 -5.37 -2.63
C LYS A 97 13.60 -6.15 -3.35
N LEU A 98 13.01 -5.59 -4.42
CA LEU A 98 12.01 -6.29 -5.23
C LEU A 98 12.61 -7.46 -6.03
N ARG A 99 13.85 -7.36 -6.49
CA ARG A 99 14.55 -8.51 -7.12
C ARG A 99 14.73 -9.65 -6.10
N ALA A 100 15.20 -9.35 -4.90
CA ALA A 100 15.35 -10.35 -3.84
C ALA A 100 14.00 -10.99 -3.45
N LEU A 101 12.93 -10.20 -3.35
CA LEU A 101 11.60 -10.73 -3.07
C LEU A 101 11.04 -11.56 -4.24
N ARG A 102 11.36 -11.21 -5.48
CA ARG A 102 11.01 -12.02 -6.65
C ARG A 102 11.70 -13.37 -6.62
N ASP A 103 12.99 -13.42 -6.29
CA ASP A 103 13.73 -14.69 -6.20
C ASP A 103 13.15 -15.59 -5.09
N GLN A 104 12.80 -15.01 -3.93
CA GLN A 104 12.08 -15.71 -2.87
C GLN A 104 10.72 -16.20 -3.33
N PHE A 105 9.97 -15.38 -4.07
CA PHE A 105 8.65 -15.72 -4.58
C PHE A 105 8.71 -16.88 -5.58
N ASP A 106 9.67 -16.86 -6.50
CA ASP A 106 9.87 -17.91 -7.50
C ASP A 106 10.26 -19.23 -6.82
N ALA A 107 11.13 -19.19 -5.80
CA ALA A 107 11.49 -20.36 -4.99
C ALA A 107 10.29 -20.92 -4.20
N ALA A 108 9.52 -20.07 -3.51
CA ALA A 108 8.34 -20.49 -2.77
C ALA A 108 7.24 -21.04 -3.71
N THR A 109 7.11 -20.47 -4.91
CA THR A 109 6.19 -20.98 -5.95
C THR A 109 6.61 -22.39 -6.38
N ALA A 110 7.90 -22.64 -6.61
CA ALA A 110 8.39 -23.97 -6.95
C ALA A 110 8.08 -24.99 -5.84
N GLN A 111 8.27 -24.61 -4.57
CA GLN A 111 7.92 -25.45 -3.43
C GLN A 111 6.41 -25.74 -3.37
N PHE A 112 5.57 -24.72 -3.54
CA PHE A 112 4.12 -24.90 -3.57
C PHE A 112 3.67 -25.83 -4.70
N LEU A 113 4.24 -25.69 -5.91
CA LEU A 113 3.91 -26.57 -7.04
C LEU A 113 4.30 -28.03 -6.76
N ALA A 114 5.42 -28.27 -6.08
CA ALA A 114 5.82 -29.62 -5.66
C ALA A 114 4.87 -30.22 -4.61
N ASP A 115 4.38 -29.40 -3.67
CA ASP A 115 3.41 -29.80 -2.65
C ASP A 115 1.98 -29.95 -3.20
N TYR A 116 1.67 -29.34 -4.34
CA TYR A 116 0.31 -29.17 -4.86
C TYR A 116 -0.48 -30.49 -4.97
N PRO A 117 0.06 -31.61 -5.48
CA PRO A 117 -0.67 -32.88 -5.54
C PRO A 117 -1.13 -33.37 -4.16
N ARG A 118 -0.24 -33.33 -3.16
CA ARG A 118 -0.55 -33.71 -1.78
C ARG A 118 -1.62 -32.78 -1.20
N LEU A 119 -1.47 -31.47 -1.37
CA LEU A 119 -2.43 -30.49 -0.86
C LEU A 119 -3.82 -30.63 -1.51
N LYS A 120 -3.89 -31.03 -2.79
CA LYS A 120 -5.13 -31.36 -3.48
C LYS A 120 -5.80 -32.60 -2.89
N ASP A 121 -5.02 -33.64 -2.57
CA ASP A 121 -5.55 -34.85 -1.94
C ASP A 121 -6.09 -34.57 -0.52
N GLU A 122 -5.37 -33.77 0.27
CA GLU A 122 -5.84 -33.29 1.58
C GLU A 122 -7.14 -32.49 1.45
N ALA A 123 -7.21 -31.59 0.46
CA ALA A 123 -8.42 -30.81 0.18
C ALA A 123 -9.58 -31.71 -0.28
N ARG A 124 -9.32 -32.79 -1.02
CA ARG A 124 -10.34 -33.79 -1.40
C ARG A 124 -10.97 -34.44 -0.19
N VAL A 125 -10.16 -34.85 0.79
CA VAL A 125 -10.66 -35.42 2.06
C VAL A 125 -11.45 -34.37 2.84
N ALA A 126 -10.93 -33.14 2.96
CA ALA A 126 -11.54 -32.09 3.76
C ALA A 126 -12.85 -31.55 3.16
N LEU A 127 -12.93 -31.39 1.83
CA LEU A 127 -14.13 -30.91 1.15
C LEU A 127 -15.19 -32.00 0.99
N ASN A 128 -14.79 -33.28 1.02
CA ASN A 128 -15.68 -34.43 0.89
C ASN A 128 -16.63 -34.25 -0.32
N GLY A 129 -17.94 -34.26 -0.11
CA GLY A 129 -18.94 -34.10 -1.16
C GLY A 129 -18.91 -32.75 -1.90
N LEU A 130 -18.18 -31.74 -1.40
CA LEU A 130 -17.98 -30.45 -2.07
C LEU A 130 -16.75 -30.42 -2.98
N PHE A 131 -15.94 -31.49 -2.99
CA PHE A 131 -14.80 -31.57 -3.88
C PHE A 131 -15.24 -31.68 -5.35
N ASP A 132 -14.64 -30.87 -6.21
CA ASP A 132 -14.79 -30.97 -7.65
C ASP A 132 -13.39 -30.90 -8.27
N GLU A 133 -13.02 -31.93 -9.03
CA GLU A 133 -11.72 -32.05 -9.69
C GLU A 133 -11.48 -30.90 -10.69
N ALA A 134 -12.55 -30.41 -11.34
CA ALA A 134 -12.48 -29.34 -12.35
C ALA A 134 -12.14 -27.97 -11.76
N ASP A 135 -12.28 -27.79 -10.45
CA ASP A 135 -11.90 -26.54 -9.76
C ASP A 135 -10.38 -26.39 -9.58
N TYR A 136 -9.62 -27.46 -9.82
CA TYR A 136 -8.18 -27.53 -9.59
C TYR A 136 -7.40 -27.45 -10.91
N PRO A 137 -6.66 -26.35 -11.16
CA PRO A 137 -5.83 -26.22 -12.35
C PRO A 137 -4.74 -27.31 -12.40
N THR A 138 -4.30 -27.66 -13.61
CA THR A 138 -3.09 -28.45 -13.81
C THR A 138 -1.86 -27.69 -13.32
N GLU A 139 -0.77 -28.39 -12.98
CA GLU A 139 0.48 -27.74 -12.55
C GLU A 139 1.02 -26.75 -13.61
N ALA A 140 0.87 -27.08 -14.90
CA ALA A 140 1.27 -26.21 -15.99
C ALA A 140 0.45 -24.91 -16.06
N GLU A 141 -0.87 -24.99 -15.86
CA GLU A 141 -1.73 -23.80 -15.75
C GLU A 141 -1.43 -23.00 -14.49
N LEU A 142 -1.19 -23.71 -13.39
CA LEU A 142 -0.92 -23.12 -12.09
C LEU A 142 0.37 -22.30 -12.14
N ARG A 143 1.46 -22.84 -12.72
CA ARG A 143 2.73 -22.12 -12.92
C ARG A 143 2.55 -20.78 -13.64
N ARG A 144 1.62 -20.68 -14.59
CA ARG A 144 1.34 -19.41 -15.32
C ARG A 144 0.53 -18.40 -14.50
N LYS A 145 -0.07 -18.80 -13.38
CA LYS A 145 -0.87 -17.93 -12.49
C LYS A 145 -0.04 -17.26 -11.40
N PHE A 146 1.25 -17.62 -11.28
CA PHE A 146 2.18 -17.01 -10.34
C PHE A 146 3.19 -16.15 -11.09
N GLY A 147 3.45 -14.95 -10.59
CA GLY A 147 4.51 -14.12 -11.15
C GLY A 147 4.59 -12.75 -10.49
N VAL A 148 5.80 -12.21 -10.46
CA VAL A 148 6.10 -10.85 -10.00
C VAL A 148 6.79 -10.09 -11.14
N ARG A 149 6.23 -8.95 -11.53
CA ARG A 149 6.78 -8.09 -12.57
C ARG A 149 6.80 -6.64 -12.10
N PHE A 150 8.01 -6.11 -11.96
CA PHE A 150 8.27 -4.70 -11.73
C PHE A 150 8.69 -4.05 -13.05
N SER A 151 8.00 -2.98 -13.44
CA SER A 151 8.27 -2.24 -14.67
C SER A 151 8.32 -0.75 -14.38
N VAL A 152 9.22 -0.04 -15.05
CA VAL A 152 9.33 1.41 -15.00
C VAL A 152 9.20 2.00 -16.40
N LEU A 153 8.63 3.19 -16.48
CA LEU A 153 8.47 3.98 -17.68
C LEU A 153 8.91 5.43 -17.38
N PRO A 154 9.41 6.16 -18.40
CA PRO A 154 9.72 7.57 -18.22
C PRO A 154 8.46 8.34 -17.84
N PHE A 155 8.61 9.33 -16.97
CA PHE A 155 7.52 10.24 -16.67
C PHE A 155 7.23 11.16 -17.89
N PRO A 156 5.98 11.50 -18.20
CA PRO A 156 5.64 12.24 -19.42
C PRO A 156 6.33 13.61 -19.49
N ASP A 157 6.87 13.94 -20.67
CA ASP A 157 7.48 15.23 -20.97
C ASP A 157 6.90 15.76 -22.28
N ALA A 158 6.16 16.88 -22.20
CA ALA A 158 5.49 17.49 -23.35
C ALA A 158 6.48 17.95 -24.43
N SER A 159 7.72 18.30 -24.05
CA SER A 159 8.76 18.73 -24.99
C SER A 159 9.26 17.57 -25.87
N GLN A 160 9.15 16.33 -25.38
CA GLN A 160 9.56 15.11 -26.06
C GLN A 160 8.40 14.45 -26.83
N PHE A 161 7.21 15.06 -26.82
CA PHE A 161 6.05 14.55 -27.53
C PHE A 161 6.16 14.84 -29.05
N GLY A 162 6.75 13.89 -29.77
CA GLY A 162 7.09 13.96 -31.21
C GLY A 162 6.21 13.09 -32.10
N ILE A 163 4.89 13.23 -32.02
CA ILE A 163 3.93 12.55 -32.91
C ILE A 163 3.59 13.45 -34.09
N ASP A 164 3.46 12.87 -35.29
CA ASP A 164 3.05 13.57 -36.51
C ASP A 164 1.55 13.93 -36.46
N LEU A 165 1.25 15.14 -35.96
CA LEU A 165 -0.08 15.71 -35.84
C LEU A 165 -0.08 17.18 -36.26
N PRO A 166 -1.23 17.75 -36.67
CA PRO A 166 -1.37 19.19 -36.90
C PRO A 166 -0.87 20.02 -35.71
N PRO A 167 -0.14 21.13 -35.92
CA PRO A 167 0.49 21.89 -34.84
C PRO A 167 -0.48 22.41 -33.77
N ASP A 168 -1.71 22.76 -34.17
CA ASP A 168 -2.79 23.21 -33.29
C ASP A 168 -3.28 22.10 -32.35
N VAL A 169 -3.47 20.89 -32.87
CA VAL A 169 -3.83 19.71 -32.07
C VAL A 169 -2.70 19.32 -31.12
N LEU A 170 -1.46 19.36 -31.62
CA LEU A 170 -0.27 19.01 -30.86
C LEU A 170 -0.02 20.00 -29.71
N HIS A 171 -0.32 21.29 -29.91
CA HIS A 171 -0.26 22.29 -28.84
C HIS A 171 -1.24 21.97 -27.71
N GLY A 172 -2.51 21.69 -28.03
CA GLY A 172 -3.51 21.33 -27.02
C GLY A 172 -3.13 20.08 -26.21
N ILE A 173 -2.61 19.04 -26.87
CA ILE A 173 -2.14 17.83 -26.17
C ILE A 173 -0.98 18.15 -25.22
N ARG A 174 -0.04 19.02 -25.62
CA ARG A 174 1.08 19.42 -24.75
C ARG A 174 0.60 20.18 -23.52
N GLU A 175 -0.37 21.10 -23.68
CA GLU A 175 -0.98 21.81 -22.55
C GLU A 175 -1.69 20.85 -21.59
N GLU A 176 -2.43 19.86 -22.11
CA GLU A 176 -3.04 18.81 -21.28
C GLU A 176 -2.01 17.96 -20.54
N MET A 177 -0.88 17.63 -21.19
CA MET A 177 0.21 16.90 -20.55
C MET A 177 0.82 17.70 -19.40
N ASP A 178 1.11 19.00 -19.60
CA ASP A 178 1.64 19.86 -18.56
C ASP A 178 0.67 19.98 -17.38
N ALA A 179 -0.64 20.11 -17.65
CA ALA A 179 -1.67 20.10 -16.61
C ALA A 179 -1.70 18.78 -15.84
N LYS A 180 -1.57 17.63 -16.51
CA LYS A 180 -1.48 16.31 -15.87
C LYS A 180 -0.23 16.16 -15.01
N VAL A 181 0.91 16.69 -15.45
CA VAL A 181 2.15 16.70 -14.67
C VAL A 181 1.96 17.51 -13.39
N LEU A 182 1.39 18.70 -13.47
CA LEU A 182 1.10 19.53 -12.29
C LEU A 182 0.10 18.86 -11.34
N GLY A 183 -0.95 18.22 -11.88
CA GLY A 183 -1.89 17.43 -11.10
C GLY A 183 -1.20 16.28 -10.36
N ALA A 184 -0.32 15.54 -11.04
CA ALA A 184 0.44 14.44 -10.46
C ALA A 184 1.31 14.89 -9.29
N VAL A 185 1.98 16.05 -9.41
CA VAL A 185 2.77 16.65 -8.31
C VAL A 185 1.90 16.94 -7.11
N LYS A 186 0.73 17.56 -7.32
CA LYS A 186 -0.18 17.88 -6.23
C LYS A 186 -0.66 16.62 -5.52
N THR A 187 -1.08 15.61 -6.28
CA THR A 187 -1.50 14.30 -5.73
C THR A 187 -0.37 13.64 -4.94
N ALA A 188 0.85 13.65 -5.46
CA ALA A 188 2.00 13.07 -4.79
C ALA A 188 2.39 13.81 -3.50
N ASN A 189 2.35 15.15 -3.51
CA ASN A 189 2.60 15.96 -2.33
C ASN A 189 1.51 15.73 -1.26
N ASN A 190 0.25 15.63 -1.66
CA ASN A 190 -0.84 15.29 -0.74
C ASN A 190 -0.63 13.90 -0.12
N ASP A 191 -0.29 12.89 -0.91
CA ASP A 191 0.02 11.54 -0.42
C ASP A 191 1.16 11.56 0.63
N LEU A 192 2.26 12.27 0.35
CA LEU A 192 3.36 12.45 1.31
C LEU A 192 2.90 13.06 2.63
N VAL A 193 2.13 14.15 2.56
CA VAL A 193 1.66 14.87 3.76
C VAL A 193 0.62 14.05 4.51
N SER A 194 -0.30 13.37 3.83
CA SER A 194 -1.29 12.51 4.47
C SER A 194 -0.63 11.35 5.21
N ARG A 195 0.38 10.67 4.62
CA ARG A 195 1.11 9.60 5.31
C ARG A 195 1.80 10.09 6.58
N LEU A 196 2.39 11.28 6.52
CA LEU A 196 3.06 11.87 7.66
C LEU A 196 2.07 12.33 8.72
N TYR A 197 0.99 12.99 8.31
CA TYR A 197 -0.10 13.45 9.16
C TYR A 197 -0.69 12.27 9.94
N GLU A 198 -1.07 11.18 9.26
CA GLU A 198 -1.62 9.98 9.91
C GLU A 198 -0.64 9.41 10.95
N ALA A 199 0.65 9.32 10.60
CA ALA A 199 1.66 8.80 11.52
C ALA A 199 1.88 9.71 12.74
N VAL A 200 1.93 11.03 12.54
CA VAL A 200 2.10 12.02 13.62
C VAL A 200 0.86 12.11 14.48
N GLN A 201 -0.34 12.06 13.89
CA GLN A 201 -1.61 12.05 14.62
C GLN A 201 -1.74 10.77 15.47
N HIS A 202 -1.44 9.60 14.90
CA HIS A 202 -1.41 8.35 15.65
C HIS A 202 -0.37 8.39 16.78
N PHE A 203 0.79 8.99 16.54
CA PHE A 203 1.81 9.20 17.55
C PHE A 203 1.32 10.10 18.68
N ALA A 204 0.81 11.30 18.37
CA ALA A 204 0.26 12.24 19.36
C ALA A 204 -0.84 11.61 20.22
N ASN A 205 -1.84 10.99 19.59
CA ASN A 205 -2.95 10.34 20.28
C ASN A 205 -2.48 9.24 21.25
N ARG A 206 -1.42 8.50 20.87
CA ARG A 206 -0.84 7.46 21.73
C ARG A 206 -0.03 8.01 22.88
N LEU A 207 0.62 9.16 22.72
CA LEU A 207 1.35 9.82 23.82
C LEU A 207 0.40 10.46 24.84
N TYR A 208 -0.80 10.88 24.43
CA TYR A 208 -1.84 11.41 25.33
C TYR A 208 -2.67 10.32 26.03
N GLY A 209 -2.74 9.10 25.47
CA GLY A 209 -3.52 8.01 26.06
C GLY A 209 -2.96 7.51 27.40
N GLU A 210 -3.85 7.17 28.33
CA GLU A 210 -3.49 6.50 29.57
C GLU A 210 -3.18 5.02 29.29
N GLY A 211 -1.92 4.70 29.02
CA GLY A 211 -1.49 3.31 28.82
C GLY A 211 -0.05 3.18 28.34
N ASN A 212 0.48 1.94 28.36
CA ASN A 212 1.81 1.62 27.83
C ASN A 212 1.90 2.08 26.37
N VAL A 213 2.75 3.08 26.11
CA VAL A 213 3.10 3.50 24.75
C VAL A 213 3.72 2.28 24.09
N ARG A 214 3.02 1.65 23.13
CA ARG A 214 3.65 0.59 22.34
C ARG A 214 4.85 1.20 21.61
N LEU A 215 6.01 0.57 21.79
CA LEU A 215 7.30 1.02 21.25
C LEU A 215 7.26 1.22 19.72
N ASP A 216 6.36 0.53 19.03
CA ASP A 216 6.25 0.49 17.57
C ASP A 216 5.81 1.82 16.91
N VAL A 217 5.10 2.70 17.62
CA VAL A 217 4.60 3.96 17.04
C VAL A 217 5.74 4.97 16.82
N ALA A 218 6.70 5.03 17.76
CA ALA A 218 7.89 5.88 17.62
C ALA A 218 8.79 5.42 16.45
N ASP A 219 8.90 4.09 16.26
CA ASP A 219 9.66 3.51 15.15
C ASP A 219 9.00 3.85 13.81
N LYS A 220 7.67 3.83 13.73
CA LYS A 220 6.94 4.21 12.51
C LYS A 220 7.20 5.66 12.09
N VAL A 221 7.14 6.60 13.04
CA VAL A 221 7.45 8.02 12.77
C VAL A 221 8.91 8.18 12.32
N ARG A 222 9.83 7.44 12.92
CA ARG A 222 11.25 7.47 12.53
C ARG A 222 11.49 6.93 11.13
N GLU A 223 10.89 5.79 10.80
CA GLU A 223 10.96 5.19 9.46
C GLU A 223 10.44 6.16 8.39
N LEU A 224 9.26 6.76 8.63
CA LEU A 224 8.68 7.73 7.69
C LEU A 224 9.51 9.01 7.59
N SER A 225 10.03 9.52 8.70
CA SER A 225 10.90 10.71 8.69
C SER A 225 12.19 10.50 7.89
N ALA A 226 12.69 9.26 7.83
CA ALA A 226 13.84 8.92 6.99
C ALA A 226 13.47 8.68 5.52
N LEU A 227 12.28 8.15 5.24
CA LEU A 227 11.84 7.78 3.90
C LEU A 227 11.25 8.95 3.11
N LEU A 228 10.34 9.72 3.71
CA LEU A 228 9.57 10.76 3.03
C LEU A 228 10.44 11.86 2.39
N PRO A 229 11.57 12.30 2.98
CA PRO A 229 12.48 13.23 2.30
C PRO A 229 13.02 12.68 0.99
N ARG A 230 13.28 11.37 0.91
CA ARG A 230 13.75 10.71 -0.33
C ARG A 230 12.62 10.56 -1.36
N LEU A 231 11.37 10.61 -0.91
CA LEU A 231 10.20 10.58 -1.79
C LEU A 231 9.78 11.97 -2.27
N ASN A 232 10.20 13.04 -1.59
CA ASN A 232 9.91 14.43 -1.97
C ASN A 232 10.70 14.86 -3.22
N PHE A 233 10.24 14.46 -4.41
CA PHE A 233 10.85 14.84 -5.69
C PHE A 233 10.51 16.26 -6.15
N SER A 234 9.52 16.91 -5.52
CA SER A 234 9.06 18.27 -5.87
C SER A 234 9.94 19.37 -5.26
N ASP A 235 10.77 19.04 -4.26
CA ASP A 235 11.54 19.97 -3.41
C ASP A 235 10.69 21.11 -2.84
N ASP A 236 9.44 20.84 -2.47
CA ASP A 236 8.62 21.87 -1.84
C ASP A 236 9.29 22.33 -0.52
N PRO A 237 9.60 23.62 -0.35
CA PRO A 237 10.34 24.11 0.81
C PRO A 237 9.53 24.00 2.10
N VAL A 238 8.21 24.13 2.03
CA VAL A 238 7.32 24.01 3.19
C VAL A 238 7.25 22.55 3.63
N LEU A 239 7.10 21.62 2.69
CA LEU A 239 7.16 20.19 2.98
C LEU A 239 8.51 19.78 3.56
N THR A 240 9.60 20.31 3.02
CA THR A 240 10.96 20.03 3.50
C THR A 240 11.16 20.51 4.94
N GLU A 241 10.65 21.70 5.28
CA GLU A 241 10.69 22.22 6.65
C GLU A 241 9.88 21.34 7.62
N ILE A 242 8.67 20.93 7.23
CA ILE A 242 7.81 20.06 8.04
C ILE A 242 8.49 18.70 8.30
N LEU A 243 9.11 18.12 7.26
CA LEU A 243 9.86 16.86 7.37
C LEU A 243 11.05 16.99 8.32
N ALA A 244 11.82 18.07 8.21
CA ALA A 244 12.94 18.36 9.10
C ALA A 244 12.49 18.52 10.55
N LYS A 245 11.43 19.29 10.81
CA LYS A 245 10.85 19.46 12.15
C LYS A 245 10.40 18.12 12.75
N THR A 246 9.71 17.30 11.96
CA THR A 246 9.30 15.95 12.41
C THR A 246 10.51 15.11 12.81
N GLN A 247 11.58 15.16 12.01
CA GLN A 247 12.79 14.39 12.28
C GLN A 247 13.51 14.86 13.55
N GLU A 248 13.64 16.17 13.74
CA GLU A 248 14.35 16.77 14.88
C GLU A 248 13.56 16.71 16.19
N GLN A 249 12.23 16.84 16.12
CA GLN A 249 11.39 17.02 17.31
C GLN A 249 10.67 15.75 17.75
N LEU A 250 10.43 14.80 16.83
CA LEU A 250 9.68 13.57 17.12
C LEU A 250 10.55 12.32 16.92
N ALA A 251 11.16 12.15 15.75
CA ALA A 251 11.86 10.92 15.37
C ALA A 251 13.17 10.66 16.14
N CYS A 252 13.70 11.69 16.81
CA CYS A 252 14.92 11.61 17.62
C CYS A 252 14.74 10.82 18.93
N TYR A 253 13.50 10.62 19.38
CA TYR A 253 13.19 9.87 20.60
C TYR A 253 12.84 8.41 20.28
N THR A 254 13.23 7.52 21.19
CA THR A 254 12.85 6.10 21.17
C THR A 254 11.61 5.86 22.02
N GLY A 255 10.89 4.77 21.73
CA GLY A 255 9.72 4.39 22.53
C GLY A 255 10.05 4.24 24.02
N ALA A 256 11.21 3.65 24.34
CA ALA A 256 11.67 3.46 25.72
C ALA A 256 11.87 4.80 26.45
N GLN A 257 12.50 5.78 25.80
CA GLN A 257 12.67 7.12 26.39
C GLN A 257 11.34 7.81 26.69
N LEU A 258 10.34 7.62 25.82
CA LEU A 258 9.00 8.17 26.02
C LEU A 258 8.20 7.41 27.08
N GLU A 259 8.51 6.13 27.30
CA GLU A 259 7.92 5.31 28.36
C GLU A 259 8.46 5.72 29.74
N ASP A 260 9.77 5.95 29.84
CA ASP A 260 10.47 6.24 31.09
C ASP A 260 10.25 7.67 31.63
N ASP A 261 9.97 8.65 30.76
CA ASP A 261 9.84 10.06 31.13
C ASP A 261 8.45 10.64 30.76
N PRO A 262 7.52 10.77 31.74
CA PRO A 262 6.19 11.34 31.52
C PRO A 262 6.19 12.81 31.07
N LEU A 263 7.17 13.62 31.50
CA LEU A 263 7.26 15.02 31.10
C LEU A 263 7.75 15.14 29.67
N LEU A 264 8.74 14.33 29.28
CA LEU A 264 9.18 14.23 27.90
C LEU A 264 8.03 13.79 26.99
N ARG A 265 7.24 12.79 27.41
CA ARG A 265 6.07 12.31 26.67
C ARG A 265 5.08 13.42 26.38
N LEU A 266 4.72 14.22 27.38
CA LEU A 266 3.78 15.34 27.22
C LEU A 266 4.34 16.40 26.25
N ASN A 267 5.61 16.80 26.43
CA ASN A 267 6.26 17.78 25.56
C ASN A 267 6.33 17.31 24.10
N VAL A 268 6.61 16.02 23.87
CA VAL A 268 6.68 15.45 22.51
C VAL A 268 5.28 15.34 21.90
N ALA A 269 4.25 15.06 22.70
CA ALA A 269 2.87 15.04 22.25
C ALA A 269 2.39 16.43 21.79
N GLU A 270 2.72 17.48 22.54
CA GLU A 270 2.41 18.87 22.16
C GLU A 270 3.09 19.27 20.85
N ARG A 271 4.38 18.95 20.68
CA ARG A 271 5.11 19.19 19.42
C ARG A 271 4.51 18.42 18.26
N ALA A 272 4.06 17.19 18.48
CA ALA A 272 3.39 16.40 17.45
C ALA A 272 2.10 17.08 16.99
N MET A 273 1.30 17.65 17.91
CA MET A 273 0.09 18.41 17.56
C MET A 273 0.38 19.69 16.78
N GLU A 274 1.45 20.42 17.12
CA GLU A 274 1.85 21.62 16.38
C GLU A 274 2.24 21.28 14.93
N ILE A 275 2.99 20.19 14.76
CA ILE A 275 3.41 19.65 13.46
C ILE A 275 2.19 19.17 12.67
N GLU A 276 1.26 18.47 13.31
CA GLU A 276 -0.01 18.02 12.74
C GLU A 276 -0.84 19.21 12.22
N ALA A 277 -0.96 20.29 12.99
CA ALA A 277 -1.68 21.49 12.60
C ALA A 277 -1.04 22.21 11.39
N GLN A 278 0.30 22.24 11.32
CA GLN A 278 1.02 22.77 10.15
C GLN A 278 0.73 21.93 8.89
N MET A 279 0.67 20.61 9.01
CA MET A 279 0.33 19.71 7.90
C MET A 279 -1.12 19.88 7.44
N ALA A 280 -2.07 20.00 8.38
CA ALA A 280 -3.48 20.24 8.06
C ALA A 280 -3.65 21.55 7.28
N ALA A 281 -2.95 22.62 7.70
CA ALA A 281 -2.94 23.90 7.00
C ALA A 281 -2.35 23.78 5.58
N PHE A 282 -1.27 23.00 5.40
CA PHE A 282 -0.69 22.73 4.08
C PHE A 282 -1.67 22.00 3.14
N MET A 283 -2.44 21.04 3.68
CA MET A 283 -3.47 20.32 2.92
C MET A 283 -4.73 21.17 2.64
N GLY A 284 -4.83 22.39 3.20
CA GLY A 284 -6.01 23.24 3.13
C GLY A 284 -7.19 22.77 3.99
N GLY A 285 -6.92 21.91 4.99
CA GLY A 285 -7.91 21.39 5.93
C GLY A 285 -8.07 22.25 7.20
N PRO A 286 -9.18 22.08 7.95
CA PRO A 286 -9.34 22.70 9.26
C PRO A 286 -8.32 22.14 10.28
N PRO A 287 -7.95 22.90 11.32
CA PRO A 287 -7.01 22.44 12.35
C PRO A 287 -7.55 21.19 13.07
N PRO A 288 -6.66 20.31 13.56
CA PRO A 288 -7.05 19.00 14.08
C PRO A 288 -7.93 19.10 15.33
N THR A 289 -8.96 18.27 15.40
CA THR A 289 -9.84 18.10 16.57
C THR A 289 -9.48 16.83 17.32
N LEU A 290 -9.29 16.93 18.63
CA LEU A 290 -9.02 15.81 19.53
C LEU A 290 -10.13 14.76 19.46
N THR A 291 -9.87 13.58 18.91
CA THR A 291 -10.71 12.40 19.15
C THR A 291 -10.25 11.75 20.46
N ARG A 292 -10.92 12.11 21.56
CA ARG A 292 -10.83 11.33 22.81
C ARG A 292 -11.38 9.93 22.56
N GLU A 293 -10.81 8.92 23.19
CA GLU A 293 -11.17 7.48 23.07
C GLU A 293 -12.65 7.12 23.40
N GLY A 294 -13.55 8.11 23.55
CA GLY A 294 -15.00 7.93 23.68
C GLY A 294 -15.84 8.25 22.43
N ASP A 295 -15.24 8.79 21.35
CA ASP A 295 -15.97 9.24 20.14
C ASP A 295 -15.57 8.45 18.88
N MET A 296 -15.39 7.14 19.03
CA MET A 296 -15.46 6.23 17.89
C MET A 296 -16.93 6.16 17.45
N PRO A 297 -17.32 6.59 16.23
CA PRO A 297 -18.65 6.25 15.72
C PRO A 297 -18.72 4.73 15.66
N MET A 298 -19.51 4.18 16.57
CA MET A 298 -19.84 2.77 16.64
C MET A 298 -20.16 2.26 15.23
N LEU A 299 -19.35 1.30 14.78
CA LEU A 299 -19.72 0.31 13.78
C LEU A 299 -20.95 -0.47 14.28
N GLN A 300 -22.11 0.17 14.29
CA GLN A 300 -23.41 -0.50 14.30
C GLN A 300 -23.75 -0.82 12.86
N LEU A 301 -23.12 -1.85 12.31
CA LEU A 301 -23.73 -2.65 11.26
C LEU A 301 -22.99 -3.99 11.19
N LEU A 302 -23.52 -4.96 11.94
CA LEU A 302 -23.76 -6.36 11.54
C LEU A 302 -24.13 -7.17 12.79
N ALA A 303 -25.40 -7.06 13.17
CA ALA A 303 -26.12 -8.07 13.92
C ALA A 303 -27.50 -8.24 13.24
N ALA A 304 -27.49 -9.03 12.16
CA ALA A 304 -28.60 -9.80 11.63
C ALA A 304 -27.99 -10.95 10.82
#